data_AF-A0A7X7BN15-F1
#
_entry.id   AF-A0A7X7BN15-F1
#
_cell.length_a   1.000
_cell.length_b   1.000
_cell.length_c   1.000
_cell.angle_alpha   90.00
_cell.angle_beta   90.00
_cell.angle_gamma   90.00
#
_symmetry.space_group_name_H-M   'P 1'
#
loop_
_entity.id
_entity.type
_entity.pdbx_description
1 polymer ?
#
loop_
_entity_poly.entity_id
_entity_poly.type
_entity_poly.pdbx_seq_one_letter_code
_entity_poly.pdbx_strand_id
1 'polypeptide(L)' 'VLAAGVIGTSVSVAALNFSDAAREKITEAKGTCMTIEELVAANPKGSRVRILR' A
#
# COMPACT_ATOMS: atom_id res chain seq x y z
N VAL A 1 -2.45 7.41 -4.01
CA VAL A 1 -1.71 6.37 -4.78
C VAL A 1 -2.42 6.17 -6.10
N LEU A 2 -1.67 6.34 -7.19
CA LEU A 2 -2.16 6.20 -8.55
C LEU A 2 -1.48 4.98 -9.19
N ALA A 3 -2.23 4.23 -9.97
CA ALA A 3 -1.71 3.08 -10.70
C ALA A 3 -1.07 3.53 -12.01
N ALA A 4 0.25 3.73 -12.01
CA ALA A 4 1.02 3.95 -13.23
C ALA A 4 1.96 2.76 -13.47
N GLY A 5 1.76 2.04 -14.58
CA GLY A 5 2.56 0.86 -14.94
C GLY A 5 2.07 -0.46 -14.34
N VAL A 6 2.93 -1.48 -14.36
CA VAL A 6 2.65 -2.85 -13.88
C VAL A 6 3.43 -3.08 -12.59
N ILE A 7 2.76 -3.63 -11.57
CA ILE A 7 3.41 -3.99 -10.31
C ILE A 7 3.60 -5.53 -10.33
N GLY A 8 4.85 -5.99 -10.33
CA GLY A 8 5.20 -7.42 -10.45
C GLY A 8 5.51 -8.10 -9.11
N THR A 9 5.53 -7.33 -8.02
CA THR A 9 5.95 -7.80 -6.70
C THR A 9 4.85 -7.54 -5.69
N SER A 10 4.62 -8.51 -4.80
CA SER A 10 3.72 -8.35 -3.67
C SER A 10 4.29 -7.31 -2.69
N VAL A 11 3.61 -6.17 -2.60
CA VAL A 11 3.97 -5.10 -1.67
C VAL A 11 2.75 -4.71 -0.83
N SER A 12 3.00 -4.47 0.45
CA SER A 12 2.00 -3.91 1.36
C SER A 12 2.13 -2.39 1.32
N VAL A 13 1.08 -1.70 0.89
CA VAL A 13 1.08 -0.24 0.72
C VAL A 13 0.05 0.37 1.65
N ALA A 14 0.49 1.33 2.45
CA ALA A 14 -0.37 2.14 3.29
C ALA A 14 -0.46 3.57 2.74
N ALA A 15 -1.67 4.10 2.53
CA ALA A 15 -1.84 5.48 2.08
C ALA A 15 -3.19 6.07 2.52
N LEU A 16 -3.29 7.41 2.45
CA LEU A 16 -4.52 8.14 2.75
C LEU A 16 -5.62 7.84 1.73
N ASN A 17 -5.27 7.84 0.44
CA ASN A 17 -6.21 7.59 -0.64
C ASN A 17 -5.57 6.72 -1.72
N PHE A 18 -6.33 5.72 -2.17
CA PHE A 18 -6.00 4.88 -3.32
C PHE A 18 -7.05 5.11 -4.39
N SER A 19 -6.60 5.21 -5.64
CA SER A 19 -7.51 5.09 -6.78
C SER A 19 -7.95 3.65 -6.96
N ASP A 20 -9.12 3.44 -7.57
CA ASP A 20 -9.65 2.09 -7.80
C ASP A 20 -8.70 1.22 -8.62
N ALA A 21 -8.14 1.78 -9.69
CA ALA A 21 -7.10 1.12 -10.50
C ALA A 21 -5.82 0.77 -9.71
N ALA A 22 -5.50 1.53 -8.65
CA ALA A 22 -4.36 1.22 -7.78
C ALA A 22 -4.65 0.07 -6.85
N ARG A 23 -5.85 0.02 -6.26
CA ARG A 23 -6.28 -1.11 -5.42
C ARG A 23 -6.28 -2.40 -6.22
N GLU A 24 -6.86 -2.37 -7.42
CA GLU A 24 -6.98 -3.54 -8.28
C GLU A 24 -5.59 -4.12 -8.64
N LYS A 25 -4.65 -3.27 -9.07
CA LYS A 25 -3.27 -3.72 -9.36
C LYS A 25 -2.52 -4.24 -8.14
N ILE A 26 -2.73 -3.64 -6.97
CA ILE A 26 -2.08 -4.10 -5.73
C ILE A 26 -2.65 -5.47 -5.34
N THR A 27 -3.97 -5.67 -5.42
CA THR A 27 -4.61 -6.95 -5.16
C THR A 27 -4.19 -8.03 -6.17
N GLU A 28 -4.10 -7.67 -7.45
CA GLU A 28 -3.62 -8.55 -8.53
C GLU A 28 -2.20 -9.06 -8.28
N ALA A 29 -1.32 -8.18 -7.78
CA ALA A 29 0.05 -8.55 -7.40
C ALA A 29 0.18 -9.23 -6.03
N LYS A 30 -0.93 -9.66 -5.41
CA LYS A 30 -0.97 -10.23 -4.05
C LYS A 30 -0.38 -9.29 -2.99
N GLY A 31 -0.47 -7.99 -3.21
CA GLY A 31 -0.17 -6.94 -2.25
C GLY A 31 -1.36 -6.62 -1.37
N THR A 32 -1.10 -5.90 -0.28
CA THR A 32 -2.14 -5.48 0.67
C THR A 32 -2.28 -3.97 0.62
N CYS A 33 -3.51 -3.50 0.40
CA CYS A 33 -3.84 -2.08 0.51
C CYS A 33 -4.35 -1.85 1.93
N MET A 34 -3.75 -0.94 2.68
CA MET A 34 -4.20 -0.56 4.02
C MET A 34 -4.18 0.95 4.19
N THR A 35 -4.92 1.44 5.18
CA THR A 35 -4.90 2.85 5.56
C THR A 35 -3.70 3.14 6.46
N ILE A 36 -3.37 4.42 6.63
CA ILE A 36 -2.33 4.83 7.59
C ILE A 36 -2.75 4.44 9.01
N GLU A 37 -4.03 4.51 9.33
CA GLU A 37 -4.58 4.14 10.64
C GLU A 37 -4.35 2.65 10.93
N GLU A 38 -4.68 1.78 9.97
CA GLU A 38 -4.42 0.33 10.08
C GLU A 38 -2.92 0.02 10.16
N LEU A 39 -2.08 0.76 9.43
CA LEU A 39 -0.63 0.60 9.52
C LEU A 39 -0.13 0.95 10.93
N VAL A 40 -0.63 2.02 11.54
CA VAL A 40 -0.26 2.43 12.90
C VAL A 40 -0.77 1.43 13.93
N ALA A 41 -1.98 0.89 13.75
CA ALA A 41 -2.53 -0.15 14.61
C ALA A 41 -1.74 -1.47 14.51
N ALA A 42 -1.36 -1.87 13.30
CA ALA A 42 -0.61 -3.11 13.06
C ALA A 42 0.88 -2.98 13.41
N ASN A 43 1.47 -1.80 13.21
CA ASN A 43 2.88 -1.52 13.48
C ASN A 43 3.06 -0.17 14.18
N PRO A 44 2.73 -0.09 15.49
CA PRO A 44 2.80 1.16 16.26
C PRO A 44 4.22 1.72 16.42
N LYS A 45 5.25 0.89 16.20
CA LYS A 45 6.66 1.31 16.23
C LYS A 45 7.15 1.87 14.89
N GLY A 46 6.35 1.82 13.82
CA GLY A 46 6.74 2.27 12.47
C GLY A 46 8.03 1.63 11.97
N SER A 47 8.41 0.46 12.51
CA SER A 47 9.71 -0.15 12.24
C SER A 47 9.68 -0.87 10.90
N ARG A 48 10.74 -0.68 10.09
CA ARG A 48 10.85 -1.16 8.69
C ARG A 48 9.80 -0.58 7.73
N VAL A 49 9.26 0.61 8.02
CA VAL A 49 8.42 1.35 7.08
C VAL A 49 9.29 2.27 6.23
N ARG A 50 9.08 2.27 4.92
CA ARG A 50 9.73 3.20 4.00
C ARG A 50 8.72 4.23 3.52
N ILE A 51 8.91 5.49 3.92
CA ILE A 51 8.05 6.58 3.51
C ILE A 51 8.45 6.97 2.07
N LEU A 52 7.48 6.93 1.18
CA LEU A 52 7.60 7.36 -0.20
C LEU A 52 6.71 8.60 -0.35
N ARG A 53 7.26 9.68 -0.91
CA ARG A 53 6.53 10.92 -1.21
C ARG A 53 6.09 10.91 -2.66
#